data_AF-A0A2I1DVT0-F1
#
_entry.id   AF-A0A2I1DVT0-F1
#
_cell.length_a   1.000
_cell.length_b   1.000
_cell.length_c   1.000
_cell.angle_alpha   90.00
_cell.angle_beta   90.00
_cell.angle_gamma   90.00
#
_symmetry.space_group_name_H-M   'P 1'
#
loop_
_entity.id
_entity.type
_entity.pdbx_description
1 polymer ?
#
loop_
_entity_poly.entity_id
_entity_poly.type
_entity_poly.pdbx_seq_one_letter_code
_entity_poly.pdbx_strand_id
1 'polypeptide(L)'
;MEFNLLLFLLTTITAVALSQILTKIQLSFISGHNDLFWEVNETDVVLNKQGDNWIITEDSRILLNGIIGKYVQCNGNGKKLTIESYDENDGDAQRWEFPLAPGFYEYICSKKYPDICATAAFKGIRGWSVIALPIGKCGKQWWSRSKSQGN
;
A
#
# COMPACT_ATOMS: atom_id res chain seq x y z
N MET A 1 -19.69 -27.32 -42.58
CA MET A 1 -18.65 -27.35 -41.52
C MET A 1 -18.68 -25.98 -40.84
N GLU A 2 -19.70 -25.74 -40.03
CA GLU A 2 -20.07 -24.39 -39.54
C GLU A 2 -20.09 -24.31 -38.01
N PHE A 3 -19.04 -24.82 -37.37
CA PHE A 3 -18.96 -24.76 -35.91
C PHE A 3 -17.52 -24.52 -35.50
N ASN A 4 -17.01 -23.30 -35.69
CA ASN A 4 -15.67 -22.93 -35.18
C ASN A 4 -15.48 -21.43 -34.94
N LEU A 5 -16.14 -20.53 -35.69
CA LEU A 5 -15.96 -19.09 -35.52
C LEU A 5 -16.57 -18.54 -34.22
N LEU A 6 -17.79 -18.96 -33.86
CA LEU A 6 -18.45 -18.53 -32.63
C LEU A 6 -17.72 -19.02 -31.37
N LEU A 7 -17.18 -20.24 -31.40
CA LEU A 7 -16.43 -20.80 -30.28
C LEU A 7 -15.08 -20.11 -30.08
N PHE A 8 -14.42 -19.73 -31.18
CA PHE A 8 -13.18 -18.96 -31.14
C PHE A 8 -13.42 -17.52 -30.66
N LEU A 9 -14.52 -16.88 -31.07
CA LEU A 9 -14.90 -15.56 -30.56
C LEU A 9 -15.24 -15.61 -29.06
N LEU A 10 -15.96 -16.63 -28.60
CA LEU A 10 -16.35 -16.77 -27.20
C LEU A 10 -15.14 -17.02 -26.28
N THR A 11 -14.17 -17.83 -26.72
CA THR A 11 -12.92 -18.09 -25.99
C THR A 11 -11.99 -16.88 -25.94
N THR A 12 -11.90 -16.11 -27.02
CA THR A 12 -11.13 -14.86 -27.05
C THR A 12 -11.78 -13.77 -26.20
N ILE A 13 -13.10 -13.60 -26.26
CA ILE A 13 -13.83 -12.64 -25.41
C ILE A 13 -13.69 -13.00 -23.93
N THR A 14 -13.80 -14.28 -23.55
CA THR A 14 -13.62 -14.70 -22.16
C THR A 14 -12.19 -14.52 -21.67
N ALA A 15 -11.18 -14.84 -22.49
CA ALA A 15 -9.78 -14.60 -22.16
C ALA A 15 -9.46 -13.10 -21.98
N VAL A 16 -10.02 -12.24 -22.83
CA VAL A 16 -9.86 -10.77 -22.74
C VAL A 16 -10.63 -10.20 -21.54
N ALA A 17 -11.82 -10.70 -21.25
CA ALA A 17 -12.57 -10.28 -20.06
C ALA A 17 -11.82 -10.67 -18.77
N LEU A 18 -11.28 -11.90 -18.69
CA LEU A 18 -10.45 -12.36 -17.57
C LEU A 18 -9.15 -11.56 -17.43
N SER A 19 -8.52 -11.14 -18.53
CA SER A 19 -7.29 -10.33 -18.47
C SER A 19 -7.53 -8.89 -18.02
N GLN A 20 -8.70 -8.33 -18.29
CA GLN A 20 -9.09 -6.99 -17.82
C GLN A 20 -9.51 -6.97 -16.33
N ILE A 21 -10.03 -8.09 -15.80
CA ILE A 21 -10.56 -8.18 -14.43
C ILE A 21 -9.46 -8.20 -13.36
N LEU A 22 -8.16 -8.36 -13.70
CA LEU A 22 -7.10 -8.57 -12.70
C LEU A 22 -5.86 -7.69 -12.83
N THR A 23 -5.94 -6.56 -13.51
CA THR A 23 -4.91 -5.51 -13.38
C THR A 23 -5.04 -4.80 -12.03
N LYS A 24 -4.55 -5.44 -10.97
CA LYS A 24 -4.31 -4.77 -9.69
C LYS A 24 -3.33 -3.63 -9.94
N ILE A 25 -3.78 -2.39 -9.69
CA ILE A 25 -2.92 -1.21 -9.87
C ILE A 25 -1.79 -1.31 -8.86
N GLN A 26 -0.57 -1.41 -9.36
CA GLN A 26 0.65 -1.36 -8.55
C GLN A 26 1.00 0.09 -8.26
N LEU A 27 1.32 0.36 -7.00
CA LEU A 27 1.55 1.69 -6.46
C LEU A 27 2.89 1.74 -5.76
N SER A 28 3.56 2.89 -5.85
CA SER A 28 4.63 3.26 -4.95
C SER A 28 4.14 4.35 -4.00
N PHE A 29 4.44 4.22 -2.72
CA PHE A 29 4.20 5.26 -1.71
C PHE A 29 5.47 6.06 -1.50
N ILE A 30 5.39 7.37 -1.71
CA ILE A 30 6.53 8.28 -1.69
C ILE A 30 6.34 9.29 -0.56
N SER A 31 7.37 9.46 0.27
CA SER A 31 7.34 10.45 1.34
C SER A 31 7.48 11.86 0.77
N GLY A 32 6.50 12.72 1.04
CA GLY A 32 6.58 14.15 0.71
C GLY A 32 7.64 14.92 1.52
N HIS A 33 8.32 14.28 2.47
CA HIS A 33 9.40 14.91 3.24
C HIS A 33 10.77 14.76 2.58
N ASN A 34 11.08 13.59 2.04
CA ASN A 34 12.45 13.23 1.62
C ASN A 34 12.49 12.42 0.33
N ASP A 35 11.35 12.29 -0.37
CA ASP A 35 11.18 11.59 -1.64
C ASP A 35 11.61 10.11 -1.61
N LEU A 36 11.69 9.52 -0.42
CA LEU A 36 11.96 8.10 -0.25
C LEU A 36 10.68 7.28 -0.36
N PHE A 37 10.83 6.05 -0.82
CA PHE A 37 9.76 5.14 -1.12
C PHE A 37 9.57 4.10 -0.02
N TRP A 38 8.33 3.66 0.20
CA TRP A 38 8.06 2.52 1.07
C TRP A 38 8.68 1.24 0.51
N GLU A 39 9.42 0.54 1.36
CA GLU A 39 10.05 -0.77 1.11
C GLU A 39 9.82 -1.65 2.34
N VAL A 40 9.85 -2.97 2.17
CA VAL A 40 9.86 -3.95 3.25
C VAL A 40 11.30 -4.38 3.55
N ASN A 41 11.72 -4.22 4.80
CA ASN A 41 12.92 -4.86 5.32
C ASN A 41 12.54 -5.90 6.38
N GLU A 42 12.70 -7.17 6.04
CA GLU A 42 12.18 -8.32 6.79
C GLU A 42 10.65 -8.25 6.95
N THR A 43 10.18 -7.65 8.03
CA THR A 43 8.75 -7.37 8.28
C THR A 43 8.47 -5.89 8.48
N ASP A 44 9.50 -5.06 8.67
CA ASP A 44 9.33 -3.63 8.91
C ASP A 44 9.07 -2.88 7.60
N VAL A 45 8.13 -1.93 7.64
CA VAL A 45 7.98 -0.95 6.56
C VAL A 45 9.00 0.17 6.78
N VAL A 46 9.93 0.28 5.85
CA VAL A 46 11.04 1.24 5.85
C VAL A 46 10.96 2.21 4.68
N LEU A 47 11.84 3.21 4.66
CA LEU A 47 11.95 4.13 3.53
C LEU A 47 13.33 4.03 2.89
N ASN A 48 13.37 3.89 1.56
CA ASN A 48 14.60 3.75 0.79
C ASN A 48 14.49 4.44 -0.59
N LYS A 49 15.59 4.48 -1.33
CA LYS A 49 15.66 5.10 -2.66
C LYS A 49 14.95 4.28 -3.73
N GLN A 50 14.87 2.98 -3.55
CA GLN A 50 14.12 2.05 -4.38
C GLN A 50 12.95 1.56 -3.55
N GLY A 51 11.75 1.77 -4.06
CA GLY A 51 10.51 1.37 -3.40
C GLY A 51 10.05 0.01 -3.85
N ASP A 52 9.23 -0.59 -3.00
CA ASP A 52 8.45 -1.74 -3.38
C ASP A 52 7.17 -1.35 -4.12
N ASN A 53 6.58 -2.35 -4.79
CA ASN A 53 5.28 -2.23 -5.43
C ASN A 53 4.19 -2.70 -4.49
N TRP A 54 3.23 -1.83 -4.24
CA TRP A 54 2.14 -2.06 -3.30
C TRP A 54 0.80 -2.12 -4.01
N ILE A 55 -0.17 -2.76 -3.39
CA ILE A 55 -1.55 -2.81 -3.85
C ILE A 55 -2.45 -2.40 -2.71
N ILE A 56 -3.46 -1.57 -3.01
CA ILE A 56 -4.55 -1.26 -2.09
C ILE A 56 -5.75 -2.14 -2.46
N THR A 57 -6.26 -2.91 -1.51
CA THR A 57 -7.47 -3.74 -1.69
C THR A 57 -8.73 -2.89 -1.65
N GLU A 58 -9.85 -3.46 -2.10
CA GLU A 58 -11.17 -2.81 -2.00
C GLU A 58 -11.57 -2.49 -0.56
N ASP A 59 -11.16 -3.33 0.41
CA ASP A 59 -11.39 -3.09 1.84
C ASP A 59 -10.33 -2.20 2.51
N SER A 60 -9.56 -1.46 1.70
CA SER A 60 -8.57 -0.45 2.13
C SER A 60 -7.41 -1.02 2.95
N ARG A 61 -6.96 -2.22 2.62
CA ARG A 61 -5.70 -2.79 3.14
C ARG A 61 -4.58 -2.55 2.14
N ILE A 62 -3.36 -2.37 2.65
CA ILE A 62 -2.16 -2.21 1.82
C ILE A 62 -1.39 -3.53 1.88
N LEU A 63 -1.09 -4.15 0.75
CA LEU A 63 -0.26 -5.35 0.66
C LEU A 63 0.93 -5.15 -0.27
N LEU A 64 2.01 -5.87 0.00
CA LEU A 64 3.16 -5.94 -0.89
C LEU A 64 2.80 -6.81 -2.12
N ASN A 65 3.06 -6.30 -3.32
CA ASN A 65 2.78 -7.02 -4.55
C ASN A 65 3.55 -8.35 -4.58
N GLY A 66 2.88 -9.43 -4.97
CA GLY A 66 3.44 -10.78 -4.97
C GLY A 66 3.41 -11.50 -3.61
N ILE A 67 3.07 -10.82 -2.50
CA ILE A 67 2.89 -11.45 -1.19
C ILE A 67 1.40 -11.48 -0.83
N ILE A 68 0.83 -12.68 -0.83
CA ILE A 68 -0.59 -12.91 -0.55
C ILE A 68 -0.80 -13.06 0.96
N GLY A 69 -1.85 -12.45 1.49
CA GLY A 69 -2.30 -12.67 2.87
C GLY A 69 -1.47 -11.94 3.92
N LYS A 70 -0.55 -11.04 3.52
CA LYS A 70 0.15 -10.12 4.43
C LYS A 70 -0.19 -8.68 4.12
N TYR A 71 -0.42 -7.90 5.16
CA TYR A 71 -0.91 -6.53 5.07
C TYR A 71 -0.13 -5.59 5.99
N VAL A 72 -0.01 -4.33 5.59
CA VAL A 72 0.58 -3.30 6.43
C VAL A 72 -0.30 -3.09 7.66
N GLN A 73 0.28 -3.26 8.84
CA GLN A 73 -0.37 -3.19 10.13
C GLN A 73 0.09 -1.98 10.95
N CYS A 74 -0.86 -1.28 11.54
CA CYS A 74 -0.62 -0.28 12.57
C CYS A 74 -0.46 -0.95 13.94
N ASN A 75 0.78 -1.01 14.44
CA ASN A 75 1.10 -1.60 15.75
C ASN A 75 0.88 -0.64 16.93
N GLY A 76 0.18 0.48 16.70
CA GLY A 76 -0.10 1.51 17.70
C GLY A 76 0.93 2.63 17.76
N ASN A 77 0.65 3.62 18.62
CA ASN A 77 1.40 4.88 18.69
C ASN A 77 2.90 4.68 18.99
N GLY A 78 3.75 5.34 18.21
CA GLY A 78 5.21 5.31 18.30
C GLY A 78 5.86 4.03 17.78
N LYS A 79 5.08 3.04 17.33
CA LYS A 79 5.58 1.76 16.82
C LYS A 79 5.78 1.81 15.31
N LYS A 80 6.66 0.95 14.81
CA LYS A 80 6.85 0.76 13.37
C LYS A 80 5.61 0.14 12.75
N LEU A 81 5.35 0.48 11.49
CA LEU A 81 4.46 -0.32 10.66
C LEU A 81 5.19 -1.60 10.24
N THR A 82 4.46 -2.71 10.24
CA THR A 82 4.98 -4.00 9.79
C THR A 82 4.04 -4.64 8.78
N ILE A 83 4.52 -5.62 8.01
CA ILE A 83 3.68 -6.49 7.20
C ILE A 83 3.33 -7.77 7.97
N GLU A 84 2.06 -7.93 8.34
CA GLU A 84 1.58 -9.04 9.16
C GLU A 84 0.58 -9.89 8.41
N SER A 85 0.47 -11.16 8.79
CA SER A 85 -0.55 -12.07 8.26
C SER A 85 -1.95 -11.52 8.52
N TYR A 86 -2.89 -11.82 7.64
CA TYR A 86 -4.31 -11.48 7.82
C TYR A 86 -4.79 -11.88 9.21
N ASP A 87 -5.29 -10.89 9.97
CA ASP A 87 -5.95 -11.11 11.24
C ASP A 87 -7.43 -10.78 11.10
N GLU A 88 -8.29 -11.78 11.30
CA GLU A 88 -9.74 -11.62 11.28
C GLU A 88 -10.28 -10.93 12.55
N ASN A 89 -9.57 -11.07 13.66
CA ASN A 89 -9.96 -10.54 14.96
C ASN A 89 -9.44 -9.10 15.18
N ASP A 90 -8.37 -8.72 14.48
CA ASP A 90 -7.80 -7.37 14.50
C ASP A 90 -7.70 -6.72 13.12
N GLY A 91 -8.67 -7.01 12.25
CA GLY A 91 -8.66 -6.57 10.85
C GLY A 91 -8.58 -5.06 10.65
N ASP A 92 -9.07 -4.26 11.61
CA ASP A 92 -9.02 -2.80 11.50
C ASP A 92 -7.62 -2.22 11.77
N ALA A 93 -6.72 -2.95 12.43
CA ALA A 93 -5.31 -2.56 12.54
C ALA A 93 -4.59 -2.62 11.18
N GLN A 94 -5.14 -3.40 10.24
CA GLN A 94 -4.60 -3.63 8.89
C GLN A 94 -5.33 -2.81 7.82
N ARG A 95 -6.33 -2.02 8.21
CA ARG A 95 -7.11 -1.14 7.34
C ARG A 95 -6.71 0.31 7.51
N TRP A 96 -6.75 1.03 6.40
CA TRP A 96 -6.25 2.39 6.30
C TRP A 96 -7.28 3.31 5.66
N GLU A 97 -7.32 4.54 6.13
CA GLU A 97 -8.02 5.64 5.50
C GLU A 97 -6.99 6.54 4.80
N PHE A 98 -7.41 7.19 3.73
CA PHE A 98 -6.56 8.05 2.91
C PHE A 98 -7.09 9.50 2.86
N PRO A 99 -7.14 10.24 3.99
CA PRO A 99 -7.57 11.63 3.98
C PRO A 99 -6.63 12.52 3.16
N LEU A 100 -7.16 13.60 2.60
CA LEU A 100 -6.36 14.61 1.92
C LEU A 100 -5.42 15.33 2.90
N ALA A 101 -4.16 15.48 2.49
CA ALA A 101 -3.18 16.34 3.14
C ALA A 101 -2.97 17.63 2.31
N PRO A 102 -2.32 18.68 2.85
CA PRO A 102 -1.99 19.87 2.07
C PRO A 102 -1.23 19.54 0.77
N GLY A 103 -1.63 20.16 -0.34
CA GLY A 103 -1.07 19.89 -1.67
C GLY A 103 -1.75 18.72 -2.38
N PHE A 104 -1.00 17.99 -3.21
CA PHE A 104 -1.44 16.75 -3.87
C PHE A 104 -1.02 15.50 -3.07
N TYR A 105 -0.94 15.64 -1.74
CA TYR A 105 -0.54 14.59 -0.81
C TYR A 105 -1.74 14.06 -0.04
N GLU A 106 -1.53 12.91 0.59
CA GLU A 106 -2.51 12.23 1.43
C GLU A 106 -1.87 11.83 2.76
N TYR A 107 -2.71 11.70 3.78
CA TYR A 107 -2.37 10.95 4.96
C TYR A 107 -2.71 9.46 4.74
N ILE A 108 -2.05 8.58 5.49
CA ILE A 108 -2.37 7.15 5.53
C ILE A 108 -2.64 6.85 7.01
N CYS A 109 -3.91 6.83 7.41
CA CYS A 109 -4.32 6.79 8.81
C CYS A 109 -4.98 5.45 9.16
N SER A 110 -4.73 4.96 10.37
CA SER A 110 -5.24 3.67 10.82
C SER A 110 -6.74 3.74 11.04
N LYS A 111 -7.49 2.75 10.54
CA LYS A 111 -8.92 2.66 10.83
C LYS A 111 -9.21 2.32 12.30
N LYS A 112 -8.35 1.47 12.91
CA LYS A 112 -8.45 1.12 14.34
C LYS A 112 -8.16 2.31 15.26
N TYR A 113 -7.21 3.17 14.87
CA TYR A 113 -6.82 4.36 15.62
C TYR A 113 -6.88 5.59 14.70
N PRO A 114 -8.06 6.20 14.51
CA PRO A 114 -8.28 7.22 13.47
C PRO A 114 -7.33 8.43 13.53
N ASP A 115 -6.86 8.78 14.73
CA ASP A 115 -5.92 9.88 14.92
C ASP A 115 -4.46 9.49 14.65
N ILE A 116 -4.15 8.23 14.31
CA ILE A 116 -2.78 7.72 14.14
C ILE A 116 -2.51 7.45 12.67
N CYS A 117 -1.45 8.07 12.12
CA CYS A 117 -1.10 7.96 10.71
C CYS A 117 0.36 7.55 10.50
N ALA A 118 0.62 6.96 9.34
CA ALA A 118 1.94 6.59 8.87
C ALA A 118 2.84 7.83 8.79
N THR A 119 4.02 7.75 9.38
CA THR A 119 4.94 8.87 9.56
C THR A 119 6.37 8.46 9.24
N ALA A 120 7.03 9.20 8.36
CA ALA A 120 8.45 9.06 8.09
C ALA A 120 9.28 9.47 9.31
N ALA A 121 10.13 8.56 9.80
CA ALA A 121 11.00 8.81 10.93
C ALA A 121 12.42 8.30 10.70
N PHE A 122 13.41 9.17 10.91
CA PHE A 122 14.81 8.79 10.90
C PHE A 122 15.22 8.19 12.24
N LYS A 123 15.81 6.99 12.23
CA LYS A 123 16.24 6.24 13.41
C LYS A 123 17.76 6.08 13.44
N GLY A 124 18.50 7.10 12.99
CA GLY A 124 19.96 7.12 13.04
C GLY A 124 20.57 6.02 12.17
N ILE A 125 21.37 5.15 12.79
CA ILE A 125 22.07 4.04 12.13
C ILE A 125 21.10 3.08 11.43
N ARG A 126 19.86 2.97 11.92
CA ARG A 126 18.82 2.09 11.33
C ARG A 126 18.13 2.71 10.11
N GLY A 127 18.58 3.88 9.64
CA GLY A 127 18.01 4.55 8.48
C GLY A 127 16.61 5.11 8.75
N TRP A 128 15.81 5.19 7.69
CA TRP A 128 14.45 5.70 7.75
C TRP A 128 13.44 4.56 7.91
N SER A 129 12.45 4.77 8.77
CA SER A 129 11.34 3.84 8.99
C SER A 129 10.00 4.56 8.87
N VAL A 130 8.95 3.78 8.63
CA VAL A 130 7.57 4.27 8.75
C VAL A 130 7.02 3.88 10.12
N ILE A 131 6.63 4.87 10.91
CA ILE A 131 6.06 4.68 12.25
C ILE A 131 4.66 5.26 12.33
N ALA A 132 3.87 4.76 13.27
CA ALA A 132 2.54 5.27 13.59
C ALA A 132 2.65 6.41 14.60
N LEU A 133 2.20 7.62 14.26
CA LEU A 133 2.14 8.77 15.18
C LEU A 133 0.83 9.54 15.01
N PRO A 134 0.40 10.34 16.02
CA PRO A 134 -0.77 11.18 15.89
C PRO A 134 -0.70 12.08 14.67
N ILE A 135 -1.84 12.29 14.02
CA ILE A 135 -1.95 13.17 12.87
C ILE A 135 -1.45 14.57 13.26
N GLY A 136 -0.54 15.09 12.45
CA GLY A 136 0.15 16.34 12.67
C GLY A 136 0.27 17.11 11.36
N LYS A 137 0.53 18.41 11.47
CA LYS A 137 0.62 19.31 10.30
C LYS A 137 2.02 19.35 9.68
N CYS A 138 2.75 18.22 9.67
CA CYS A 138 4.13 18.18 9.19
C CYS A 138 4.30 17.26 7.97
N GLY A 139 5.23 17.63 7.09
CA GLY A 139 5.50 16.90 5.83
C GLY A 139 5.92 15.44 5.99
N LYS A 140 6.27 15.02 7.22
CA LYS A 140 6.64 13.61 7.52
C LYS A 140 5.47 12.63 7.39
N GLN A 141 4.23 13.12 7.36
CA GLN A 141 3.02 12.32 7.24
C GLN A 141 2.33 12.48 5.89
N TRP A 142 2.97 13.20 4.97
CA TRP A 142 2.44 13.43 3.63
C TRP A 142 3.00 12.36 2.71
N TRP A 143 2.10 11.67 2.04
CA TRP A 143 2.41 10.58 1.13
C TRP A 143 1.81 10.90 -0.23
N SER A 144 2.59 10.68 -1.29
CA SER A 144 2.06 10.63 -2.64
C SER A 144 2.04 9.19 -3.13
N ARG A 145 1.11 8.89 -4.04
CA ARG A 145 0.97 7.59 -4.69
C ARG A 145 1.27 7.76 -6.17
N SER A 146 2.21 6.98 -6.70
CA SER A 146 2.46 6.91 -8.14
C SER A 146 2.19 5.50 -8.64
N LYS A 147 1.64 5.37 -9.85
CA LYS A 147 1.57 4.06 -10.50
C LYS A 147 3.00 3.56 -10.73
N SER A 148 3.29 2.36 -10.24
CA SER A 148 4.55 1.70 -10.56
C SER A 148 4.57 1.36 -12.04
N GLN A 149 5.62 1.74 -12.76
CA GLN A 149 5.84 1.22 -14.10
C GLN A 149 6.22 -0.26 -13.96
N GLY A 150 5.38 -1.15 -14.49
CA GLY A 150 5.72 -2.56 -14.57
C GLY A 150 6.94 -2.72 -15.47
N ASN A 151 7.97 -3.37 -14.95
CA ASN A 151 9.07 -3.89 -15.77
C ASN A 151 8.59 -5.03 -16.66
#